data_AF-A0A1F6V2F9-F1
#
_entry.id   AF-A0A1F6V2F9-F1
#
_cell.length_a   1.000
_cell.length_b   1.000
_cell.length_c   1.000
_cell.angle_alpha   90.00
_cell.angle_beta   90.00
_cell.angle_gamma   90.00
#
_symmetry.space_group_name_H-M   'P 1'
#
loop_
_entity.id
_entity.type
_entity.pdbx_description
1 polymer ?
#
loop_
_entity_poly.entity_id
_entity_poly.type
_entity_poly.pdbx_seq_one_letter_code
_entity_poly.pdbx_strand_id
1 'polypeptide(L)' 'MLIGNYVFEGHIPVESINRVLKERPIVRGLSVPGMPSGSLGMGGAKQGPLEVYYLDSAPQPRVYATH' A
#
# COMPACT_ATOMS: atom_id res chain seq x y z
N MET A 1 -3.27 -6.83 7.03
CA MET A 1 -3.55 -8.25 6.71
C MET A 1 -2.25 -8.99 6.39
N LEU A 2 -2.17 -10.30 6.62
CA LEU A 2 -1.02 -11.14 6.30
C LEU A 2 -1.44 -12.18 5.25
N ILE A 3 -0.67 -12.33 4.16
CA ILE A 3 -0.90 -13.37 3.16
C ILE A 3 0.45 -14.04 2.85
N GLY A 4 0.56 -15.33 3.19
CA GLY A 4 1.81 -16.06 3.09
C GLY A 4 2.91 -15.39 3.92
N ASN A 5 3.98 -14.95 3.26
CA ASN A 5 5.11 -14.28 3.90
C ASN A 5 5.07 -12.75 3.77
N TYR A 6 3.97 -12.19 3.24
CA TYR A 6 3.84 -10.76 2.97
C TYR A 6 2.82 -10.10 3.90
N VAL A 7 3.17 -8.92 4.41
CA VAL A 7 2.32 -8.02 5.18
C VAL A 7 1.69 -6.98 4.25
N PHE A 8 0.40 -6.73 4.36
CA PHE A 8 -0.29 -5.67 3.63
C PHE A 8 -1.02 -4.77 4.62
N GLU A 9 -0.65 -3.50 4.69
CA GLU A 9 -1.20 -2.53 5.64
C GLU A 9 -1.91 -1.38 4.92
N GLY A 10 -3.12 -1.02 5.38
CA GLY A 10 -3.95 0.01 4.75
C GLY A 10 -4.81 -0.51 3.59
N HIS A 11 -5.39 0.41 2.82
CA HIS A 11 -6.28 0.11 1.69
C HIS A 11 -5.48 -0.18 0.41
N ILE A 12 -4.74 -1.29 0.41
CA ILE A 12 -3.94 -1.71 -0.74
C ILE A 12 -4.87 -2.18 -1.87
N PRO A 13 -4.73 -1.66 -3.11
CA PRO A 13 -5.46 -2.16 -4.27
C PRO A 13 -5.19 -3.65 -4.52
N VAL A 14 -6.24 -4.41 -4.87
CA VAL A 14 -6.15 -5.86 -5.08
C VAL A 14 -5.15 -6.23 -6.18
N GLU A 15 -4.98 -5.39 -7.22
CA GLU A 15 -3.97 -5.63 -8.26
C GLU A 15 -2.54 -5.64 -7.69
N SER A 16 -2.27 -4.76 -6.72
CA SER A 16 -0.96 -4.62 -6.08
C SER A 16 -0.64 -5.87 -5.27
N ILE A 17 -1.63 -6.38 -4.52
CA ILE A 17 -1.53 -7.64 -3.77
C ILE A 17 -1.25 -8.80 -4.74
N ASN A 18 -2.06 -8.94 -5.79
CA ASN A 18 -1.93 -10.03 -6.75
C ASN A 18 -0.56 -10.00 -7.46
N ARG A 19 -0.06 -8.81 -7.81
CA ARG A 19 1.26 -8.67 -8.43
C ARG A 19 2.37 -9.09 -7.47
N VAL A 20 2.36 -8.67 -6.20
CA VAL A 20 3.34 -9.12 -5.19
C VAL A 20 3.30 -10.63 -5.00
N LEU A 21 2.12 -11.24 -4.91
CA LEU A 21 1.98 -12.69 -4.74
C LEU A 21 2.48 -13.48 -5.96
N LYS A 22 2.38 -12.89 -7.16
CA LYS A 22 2.85 -13.48 -8.42
C LYS A 22 4.35 -13.33 -8.61
N GLU A 23 4.87 -12.12 -8.45
CA GLU A 23 6.28 -11.78 -8.69
C GLU A 23 7.19 -12.20 -7.53
N ARG A 24 6.62 -12.33 -6.32
CA ARG A 24 7.31 -12.68 -5.09
C ARG A 24 8.60 -11.88 -4.85
N PRO A 25 8.52 -10.53 -4.84
CA PRO A 25 9.69 -9.69 -4.59
C PRO A 25 10.27 -9.93 -3.19
N ILE A 26 11.58 -9.64 -3.03
CA ILE A 26 12.29 -9.73 -1.75
C ILE A 26 11.97 -8.50 -0.90
N VAL A 27 10.77 -8.48 -0.34
CA VAL A 27 10.24 -7.43 0.56
C VAL A 27 9.40 -8.08 1.65
N ARG A 28 9.13 -7.36 2.75
CA ARG A 28 8.23 -7.85 3.80
C ARG A 28 6.76 -7.64 3.46
N GLY A 29 6.44 -6.71 2.55
CA GLY A 29 5.06 -6.35 2.32
C GLY A 29 4.84 -5.06 1.53
N LEU A 30 3.59 -4.59 1.54
CA LEU A 30 3.21 -3.26 1.05
C LEU A 30 2.44 -2.50 2.14
N SER A 31 2.58 -1.18 2.15
CA SER A 31 1.82 -0.30 3.03
C SER A 31 1.25 0.91 2.28
N VAL A 32 0.07 1.34 2.71
CA VAL A 32 -0.52 2.63 2.36
C VAL A 32 -0.65 3.41 3.67
N PRO A 33 0.30 4.32 3.96
CA PRO A 33 0.25 5.12 5.17
C PRO A 33 -0.88 6.17 5.09
N GLY A 34 -1.66 6.27 6.16
CA GLY A 34 -2.69 7.30 6.34
C GLY A 34 -4.09 6.95 5.79
N MET A 35 -5.07 7.75 6.19
CA MET A 35 -6.37 7.85 5.51
C MET A 35 -6.23 8.95 4.44
N PRO A 36 -6.52 8.70 3.16
CA PRO A 36 -6.71 9.81 2.24
C PRO A 36 -7.84 10.68 2.79
N SER A 37 -7.59 11.97 2.92
CA SER A 37 -8.57 12.96 3.35
C SER A 37 -9.87 12.80 2.55
N GLY A 38 -11.02 12.72 3.23
CA GLY A 38 -12.35 12.47 2.63
C GLY A 38 -13.07 11.19 3.07
N SER A 39 -12.65 10.55 4.17
CA SER A 39 -13.32 9.39 4.77
C SER A 39 -14.76 9.71 5.22
N LEU A 40 -15.71 8.80 4.96
CA LEU A 40 -17.14 8.93 5.27
C LEU A 40 -17.37 9.40 6.72
N GLY A 41 -17.84 10.64 6.88
CA GLY A 41 -18.04 11.32 8.17
C GLY A 41 -17.27 12.65 8.30
N MET A 42 -16.25 12.88 7.46
CA MET A 42 -15.60 14.17 7.30
C MET A 42 -15.69 14.61 5.84
N GLY A 43 -16.37 15.73 5.57
CA GLY A 43 -16.47 16.28 4.21
C GLY A 43 -15.10 16.59 3.60
N GLY A 44 -14.96 16.38 2.29
CA GLY A 44 -13.75 16.72 1.52
C GLY A 44 -13.58 15.83 0.30
N ALA A 45 -13.15 16.41 -0.83
CA ALA A 45 -12.82 15.66 -2.04
C ALA A 45 -11.60 14.76 -1.81
N LYS A 46 -11.60 13.57 -2.45
CA LYS A 46 -10.50 12.61 -2.46
C LYS A 46 -9.17 13.34 -2.71
N GLN A 47 -8.30 13.42 -1.70
CA GLN A 47 -7.03 14.10 -1.83
C GLN A 47 -5.99 13.17 -2.47
N GLY A 48 -5.69 13.45 -3.74
CA GLY A 48 -4.49 12.98 -4.42
C GLY A 48 -4.48 11.51 -4.85
N PRO A 49 -3.43 11.13 -5.60
CA PRO A 49 -3.20 9.74 -5.96
C PRO A 49 -2.83 8.92 -4.72
N LEU A 50 -3.26 7.66 -4.69
CA LEU A 50 -2.97 6.70 -3.64
C LEU A 50 -1.62 6.05 -3.90
N GLU A 51 -0.60 6.47 -3.16
CA GLU A 51 0.71 5.87 -3.21
C GLU A 51 0.78 4.63 -2.32
N VAL A 52 1.22 3.53 -2.92
CA VAL A 52 1.53 2.27 -2.24
C VAL A 52 3.03 2.20 -2.08
N TYR A 53 3.49 1.85 -0.89
CA TYR A 53 4.91 1.80 -0.53
C TYR A 53 5.35 0.36 -0.28
N TYR A 54 6.62 0.07 -0.55
CA TYR A 54 7.24 -1.17 -0.09
C TYR A 54 7.46 -1.14 1.41
N LEU A 55 7.13 -2.25 2.07
CA LEU A 55 7.55 -2.53 3.43
C LEU A 55 8.81 -3.40 3.37
N ASP A 56 9.97 -2.80 3.59
CA ASP A 56 11.27 -3.48 3.59
C ASP A 56 12.20 -2.91 4.69
N SER A 57 13.50 -3.15 4.58
CA SER A 57 14.52 -2.58 5.50
C SER A 57 15.28 -1.42 4.90
N ALA A 58 14.79 -0.83 3.80
CA ALA A 58 15.42 0.33 3.21
C ALA A 58 15.33 1.52 4.17
N PRO A 59 16.37 2.37 4.24
CA PRO A 59 16.37 3.53 5.13
C PRO A 59 15.38 4.61 4.69
N GLN A 60 14.89 4.56 3.45
CA GLN A 60 13.95 5.53 2.88
C GLN A 60 12.75 4.78 2.28
N PRO A 61 11.52 5.30 2.45
CA PRO A 61 10.33 4.72 1.82
C PRO A 61 10.48 4.67 0.30
N ARG A 62 10.12 3.53 -0.30
CA ARG A 62 10.13 3.33 -1.74
C ARG A 62 8.72 3.14 -2.25
N VAL A 63 8.33 3.93 -3.25
CA VAL A 63 7.03 3.80 -3.91
C VAL A 63 7.01 2.52 -4.73
N TYR A 64 5.98 1.70 -4.51
CA TYR A 64 5.65 0.51 -5.27
C TYR A 64 4.80 0.86 -6.50
N ALA A 65 3.72 1.62 -6.27
CA ALA A 65 2.77 2.03 -7.29
C ALA A 65 2.00 3.27 -6.86
N THR A 66 1.44 3.98 -7.83
CA THR A 66 0.60 5.16 -7.63
C THR A 66 -0.74 4.93 -8.34
N HIS A 67 -1.85 5.13 -7.63
CA HIS A 67 -3.22 4.85 -8.09
C HIS A 67 -4.13 6.08 -8.04
#